data_AF-F0RJQ3-F1
#
_entry.id   AF-F0RJQ3-F1
#
_cell.length_a   1.000
_cell.length_b   1.000
_cell.length_c   1.000
_cell.angle_alpha   90.00
_cell.angle_beta   90.00
_cell.angle_gamma   90.00
#
_symmetry.space_group_name_H-M   'P 1'
#
loop_
_entity.id
_entity.type
_entity.pdbx_description
1 polymer ?
#
loop_
_entity_poly.entity_id
_entity_poly.type
_entity_poly.pdbx_seq_one_letter_code
_entity_poly.pdbx_strand_id
1 'polypeptide(L)'
;MTNLPPVCVSAELWAALMGASSPADVVLSDGGLPPDLPVVLPAALQADIIGGVRAPAPIWTFAYEDTDQIVSSPGHRWQVLIRLSPSQPQLLSDLQGSLEVQGFELEKTGTYLLWGVRQDPPQSVEVLLPRGAGFLFLRVSDIQPQAAWAQRPGDAG
;
A
#
# COMPACT_ATOMS: atom_id res chain seq x y z
N MET A 1 -25.14 17.29 15.84
CA MET A 1 -24.00 16.45 15.45
C MET A 1 -24.56 15.34 14.57
N THR A 2 -24.36 15.43 13.26
CA THR A 2 -24.83 14.42 12.32
C THR A 2 -23.84 13.26 12.35
N ASN A 3 -24.24 12.12 12.92
CA ASN A 3 -23.52 10.87 12.72
C ASN A 3 -23.59 10.57 11.22
N LEU A 4 -22.49 10.79 10.51
CA LEU A 4 -22.34 10.24 9.18
C LEU A 4 -22.47 8.71 9.31
N PRO A 5 -23.28 8.05 8.49
CA PRO A 5 -23.30 6.59 8.49
C PRO A 5 -21.89 6.08 8.22
N PRO A 6 -21.49 4.93 8.82
CA PRO A 6 -20.23 4.31 8.47
C PRO A 6 -20.21 4.13 6.95
N VAL A 7 -19.17 4.66 6.31
CA VAL A 7 -18.99 4.51 4.86
C VAL A 7 -18.64 3.05 4.63
N CYS A 8 -19.65 2.21 4.44
CA CYS A 8 -19.48 0.83 4.03
C CYS A 8 -19.05 0.84 2.56
N VAL A 9 -17.75 0.89 2.31
CA VAL A 9 -17.18 0.67 0.98
C VAL A 9 -17.39 -0.80 0.63
N SER A 10 -18.11 -1.09 -0.46
CA SER A 10 -18.39 -2.48 -0.85
C SER A 10 -17.09 -3.22 -1.24
N ALA A 11 -17.10 -4.55 -1.08
CA ALA A 11 -16.01 -5.40 -1.54
C ALA A 11 -15.74 -5.27 -3.04
N GLU A 12 -16.75 -4.93 -3.83
CA GLU A 12 -16.62 -4.70 -5.28
C GLU A 12 -15.83 -3.42 -5.57
N LEU A 13 -16.08 -2.34 -4.82
CA LEU A 13 -15.31 -1.10 -4.98
C LEU A 13 -13.86 -1.30 -4.55
N TRP A 14 -13.62 -2.05 -3.46
CA TRP A 14 -12.27 -2.42 -3.05
C TRP A 14 -11.58 -3.34 -4.06
N ALA A 15 -12.27 -4.34 -4.61
CA ALA A 15 -11.73 -5.20 -5.65
C ALA A 15 -11.29 -4.39 -6.87
N ALA A 16 -12.14 -3.47 -7.33
CA ALA A 16 -11.85 -2.57 -8.44
C ALA A 16 -10.64 -1.66 -8.14
N LEU A 17 -10.58 -1.05 -6.94
CA LEU A 17 -9.46 -0.20 -6.53
C LEU A 17 -8.14 -0.96 -6.37
N MET A 18 -8.21 -2.25 -6.02
CA MET A 18 -7.05 -3.10 -5.84
C MET A 18 -6.56 -3.72 -7.16
N GLY A 19 -7.36 -3.67 -8.22
CA GLY A 19 -7.09 -4.35 -9.49
C GLY A 19 -7.30 -5.87 -9.40
N ALA A 20 -8.13 -6.33 -8.46
CA ALA A 20 -8.43 -7.74 -8.28
C ALA A 20 -9.40 -8.23 -9.37
N SER A 21 -9.09 -9.37 -9.98
CA SER A 21 -9.92 -9.98 -11.03
C SER A 21 -11.26 -10.51 -10.51
N SER A 22 -11.36 -10.76 -9.21
CA SER A 22 -12.56 -11.27 -8.55
C SER A 22 -12.70 -10.66 -7.15
N PRO A 23 -13.90 -10.20 -6.75
CA PRO A 23 -14.17 -9.79 -5.38
C PRO A 23 -14.02 -10.91 -4.34
N ALA A 24 -14.12 -12.18 -4.76
CA ALA A 24 -13.95 -13.32 -3.85
C ALA A 24 -12.51 -13.49 -3.35
N ASP A 25 -11.54 -12.94 -4.09
CA ASP A 25 -10.13 -12.98 -3.72
C ASP A 25 -9.74 -11.81 -2.79
N VAL A 26 -10.71 -10.96 -2.44
CA VAL A 26 -10.51 -9.76 -1.64
C VAL A 26 -10.94 -10.03 -0.20
N VAL A 27 -9.99 -9.87 0.72
CA VAL A 27 -10.27 -9.97 2.16
C VAL A 27 -10.30 -8.58 2.75
N LEU A 28 -11.47 -8.18 3.26
CA LEU A 28 -11.68 -6.90 3.93
C LEU A 28 -11.53 -7.02 5.45
N SER A 29 -10.95 -6.00 6.06
CA SER A 29 -10.90 -5.78 7.49
C SER A 29 -11.54 -4.44 7.82
N ASP A 30 -12.81 -4.45 8.24
CA ASP A 30 -13.52 -3.24 8.66
C ASP A 30 -12.95 -2.72 9.98
N GLY A 31 -12.52 -1.46 10.01
CA GLY A 31 -11.86 -0.84 11.18
C GLY A 31 -10.53 -1.48 11.61
N GLY A 32 -9.91 -2.31 10.77
CA GLY A 32 -8.76 -3.12 11.15
C GLY A 32 -7.72 -3.29 10.05
N LEU A 33 -6.56 -3.84 10.43
CA LEU A 33 -5.52 -4.19 9.47
C LEU A 33 -5.93 -5.41 8.64
N PRO A 34 -5.55 -5.46 7.35
CA PRO A 34 -5.74 -6.65 6.55
C PRO A 34 -4.89 -7.81 7.13
N PRO A 35 -5.34 -9.07 6.98
CA PRO A 35 -4.58 -10.21 7.48
C PRO A 35 -3.22 -10.32 6.80
N ASP A 36 -2.23 -10.78 7.57
CA ASP A 36 -0.85 -11.03 7.12
C ASP A 36 -0.15 -9.80 6.52
N LEU A 37 -0.57 -8.59 6.89
CA LEU A 37 0.09 -7.34 6.47
C LEU A 37 1.60 -7.43 6.82
N PRO A 38 2.51 -7.36 5.83
CA PRO A 38 3.92 -7.65 6.04
C PRO A 38 4.72 -6.45 6.56
N VAL A 39 4.03 -5.49 7.19
CA VAL A 39 4.59 -4.32 7.85
C VAL A 39 3.95 -4.09 9.20
N VAL A 40 4.76 -3.65 10.15
CA VAL A 40 4.33 -3.20 11.47
C VAL A 40 4.13 -1.69 11.41
N LEU A 41 2.93 -1.22 11.76
CA LEU A 41 2.67 0.21 11.93
C LEU A 41 3.24 0.67 13.28
N PRO A 42 3.85 1.86 13.37
CA PRO A 42 4.36 2.34 14.64
C PRO A 42 3.21 2.55 15.64
N ALA A 43 3.39 2.14 16.89
CA ALA A 43 2.36 2.31 17.92
C ALA A 43 2.01 3.79 18.16
N ALA A 44 2.97 4.69 17.92
CA ALA A 44 2.81 6.14 18.00
C ALA A 44 1.84 6.71 16.96
N LEU A 45 1.54 5.96 15.88
CA LEU A 45 0.63 6.40 14.82
C LEU A 45 -0.79 6.67 15.39
N GLN A 46 -1.14 6.16 16.60
CA GLN A 46 -2.44 6.32 17.29
C GLN A 46 -3.61 6.40 16.30
N ALA A 47 -3.52 5.56 15.28
CA ALA A 47 -4.15 5.85 14.02
C ALA A 47 -5.52 5.21 14.03
N ASP A 48 -6.53 5.99 13.66
CA ASP A 48 -7.86 5.45 13.46
C ASP A 48 -7.88 4.73 12.11
N ILE A 49 -7.62 3.43 12.14
CA ILE A 49 -7.66 2.56 10.96
C ILE A 49 -9.11 2.49 10.52
N ILE A 50 -9.40 3.05 9.34
CA ILE A 50 -10.74 3.02 8.76
C ILE A 50 -11.01 1.62 8.20
N GLY A 51 -9.99 1.01 7.60
CA GLY A 51 -10.09 -0.37 7.13
C GLY A 51 -8.87 -0.82 6.34
N GLY A 52 -8.85 -2.12 6.09
CA GLY A 52 -7.80 -2.81 5.39
C GLY A 52 -8.34 -3.72 4.31
N VAL A 53 -7.57 -3.91 3.25
CA VAL A 53 -7.85 -4.89 2.20
C VAL A 53 -6.59 -5.66 1.85
N ARG A 54 -6.74 -6.96 1.66
CA ARG A 54 -5.76 -7.83 1.00
C ARG A 54 -6.38 -8.38 -0.27
N ALA A 55 -5.63 -8.39 -1.36
CA ALA A 55 -6.00 -8.98 -2.63
C ALA A 55 -4.77 -9.64 -3.28
N PRO A 56 -4.95 -10.51 -4.30
CA PRO A 56 -3.86 -10.91 -5.17
C PRO A 56 -3.20 -9.68 -5.79
N ALA A 57 -1.86 -9.66 -5.83
CA ALA A 57 -1.13 -8.67 -6.59
C ALA A 57 -1.37 -8.91 -8.09
N PRO A 58 -1.43 -7.85 -8.92
CA PRO A 58 -1.47 -8.01 -10.37
C PRO A 58 -0.23 -8.79 -10.84
N ILE A 59 -0.45 -9.72 -11.77
CA ILE A 59 0.63 -10.44 -12.45
C ILE A 59 1.14 -9.53 -13.57
N TRP A 60 2.43 -9.23 -13.54
CA TRP A 60 3.10 -8.41 -14.53
C TRP A 60 3.80 -9.29 -15.55
N THR A 61 3.85 -8.84 -16.79
CA THR A 61 4.68 -9.43 -17.83
C THR A 61 5.70 -8.38 -18.24
N PHE A 62 6.96 -8.67 -18.00
CA PHE A 62 8.08 -7.83 -18.41
C PHE A 62 8.61 -8.34 -19.74
N ALA A 63 8.79 -7.42 -20.69
CA ALA A 63 9.45 -7.71 -21.96
C ALA A 63 10.75 -6.89 -21.98
N TYR A 64 11.88 -7.55 -22.20
CA TYR A 64 13.16 -6.89 -22.44
C TYR A 64 13.62 -7.21 -23.85
N GLU A 65 14.32 -6.28 -24.50
CA GLU A 65 15.00 -6.57 -25.77
C GLU A 65 15.93 -7.78 -25.55
N ASP A 66 15.74 -8.83 -26.35
CA ASP A 66 16.53 -10.07 -26.34
C ASP A 66 16.31 -11.07 -25.19
N THR A 67 15.18 -11.01 -24.45
CA THR A 67 14.79 -12.08 -23.51
C THR A 67 13.37 -12.57 -23.71
N ASP A 68 13.12 -13.82 -23.31
CA ASP A 68 11.75 -14.33 -23.17
C ASP A 68 10.97 -13.48 -22.17
N GLN A 69 9.66 -13.35 -22.39
CA GLN A 69 8.78 -12.63 -21.47
C GLN A 69 8.90 -13.19 -20.05
N ILE A 70 9.20 -12.33 -19.09
CA ILE A 70 9.25 -12.70 -17.68
C ILE A 70 7.89 -12.41 -17.07
N VAL A 71 7.21 -13.46 -16.61
CA VAL A 71 5.94 -13.33 -15.89
C VAL A 71 6.21 -13.28 -14.40
N SER A 72 5.60 -12.32 -13.71
CA SER A 72 5.76 -12.19 -12.27
C SER A 72 5.11 -13.36 -11.54
N SER A 73 5.70 -13.75 -10.41
CA SER A 73 5.13 -14.77 -9.54
C SER A 73 3.84 -14.26 -8.90
N PRO A 74 2.88 -15.16 -8.58
CA PRO A 74 1.75 -14.79 -7.75
C PRO A 74 2.22 -14.19 -6.42
N GLY A 75 1.55 -13.14 -5.98
CA GLY A 75 1.83 -12.46 -4.72
C GLY A 75 0.57 -11.77 -4.21
N HIS A 76 0.71 -10.98 -3.15
CA HIS A 76 -0.39 -10.23 -2.56
C HIS A 76 -0.11 -8.73 -2.57
N ARG A 77 -1.21 -7.98 -2.54
CA ARG A 77 -1.24 -6.56 -2.30
C ARG A 77 -2.12 -6.30 -1.08
N TRP A 78 -1.60 -5.49 -0.17
CA TRP A 78 -2.31 -4.96 0.97
C TRP A 78 -2.51 -3.47 0.78
N GLN A 79 -3.67 -2.97 1.18
CA GLN A 79 -3.94 -1.54 1.27
C GLN A 79 -4.66 -1.24 2.59
N VAL A 80 -4.20 -0.22 3.29
CA VAL A 80 -4.72 0.24 4.57
C VAL A 80 -5.11 1.70 4.42
N LEU A 81 -6.36 2.02 4.80
CA LEU A 81 -6.85 3.39 4.87
C LEU A 81 -6.82 3.83 6.34
N ILE A 82 -6.09 4.90 6.60
CA ILE A 82 -5.86 5.38 7.96
C ILE A 82 -6.33 6.83 8.05
N ARG A 83 -7.19 7.14 9.02
CA ARG A 83 -7.60 8.51 9.31
C ARG A 83 -6.49 9.25 10.06
N LEU A 84 -6.20 10.46 9.61
CA LEU A 84 -5.24 11.35 10.22
C LEU A 84 -5.92 12.17 11.31
N SER A 85 -5.34 12.17 12.51
CA SER A 85 -5.75 13.14 13.53
C SER A 85 -5.12 14.52 13.23
N PRO A 86 -5.86 15.64 13.42
CA PRO A 86 -5.34 17.00 13.21
C PRO A 86 -4.10 17.35 14.05
N SER A 87 -3.82 16.56 15.10
CA SER A 87 -2.74 16.72 16.06
C SER A 87 -1.46 15.95 15.73
N GLN A 88 -1.33 15.32 14.55
CA GLN A 88 -0.19 14.46 14.21
C GLN A 88 0.70 15.02 13.09
N PRO A 89 1.45 16.12 13.32
CA PRO A 89 2.35 16.68 12.32
C PRO A 89 3.57 15.79 12.01
N GLN A 90 3.92 14.84 12.89
CA GLN A 90 5.07 13.92 12.70
C GLN A 90 4.72 12.59 12.02
N LEU A 91 3.45 12.32 11.69
CA LEU A 91 3.01 10.99 11.27
C LEU A 91 3.80 10.39 10.10
N LEU A 92 4.05 11.22 9.07
CA LEU A 92 4.77 10.78 7.89
C LEU A 92 6.22 10.45 8.22
N SER A 93 6.85 11.23 9.10
CA SER A 93 8.21 10.99 9.57
C SER A 93 8.30 9.74 10.43
N ASP A 94 7.33 9.51 11.32
CA ASP A 94 7.28 8.32 12.19
C ASP A 94 7.05 7.06 11.35
N LEU A 95 6.15 7.12 10.36
CA LEU A 95 5.91 6.02 9.43
C LEU A 95 7.13 5.77 8.55
N GLN A 96 7.79 6.83 8.04
CA GLN A 96 9.02 6.72 7.27
C GLN A 96 10.10 6.01 8.08
N GLY A 97 10.39 6.48 9.31
CA GLY A 97 11.39 5.85 10.17
C GLY A 97 11.04 4.41 10.54
N SER A 98 9.75 4.12 10.77
CA SER A 98 9.30 2.75 11.04
C SER A 98 9.49 1.81 9.85
N LEU A 99 9.31 2.30 8.62
CA LEU A 99 9.50 1.52 7.40
C LEU A 99 11.00 1.32 7.09
N GLU A 100 11.83 2.34 7.32
CA GLU A 100 13.30 2.22 7.20
C GLU A 100 13.87 1.17 8.17
N VAL A 101 13.39 1.13 9.42
CA VAL A 101 13.77 0.08 10.40
C VAL A 101 13.36 -1.33 9.94
N GLN A 102 12.31 -1.43 9.12
CA GLN A 102 11.85 -2.69 8.53
C GLN A 102 12.57 -3.04 7.22
N GLY A 103 13.63 -2.31 6.87
CA GLY A 103 14.50 -2.58 5.74
C GLY A 103 14.03 -1.99 4.41
N PHE A 104 13.05 -1.10 4.42
CA PHE A 104 12.65 -0.39 3.20
C PHE A 104 13.62 0.75 2.90
N GLU A 105 14.14 0.76 1.68
CA GLU A 105 14.83 1.90 1.09
C GLU A 105 13.77 2.85 0.54
N LEU A 106 13.57 3.98 1.23
CA LEU A 106 12.50 4.92 0.94
C LEU A 106 13.01 6.14 0.17
N GLU A 107 12.14 6.65 -0.70
CA GLU A 107 12.30 7.91 -1.40
C GLU A 107 11.00 8.72 -1.41
N LYS A 108 11.15 10.04 -1.48
CA LYS A 108 10.02 10.95 -1.71
C LYS A 108 9.90 11.18 -3.20
N THR A 109 8.87 10.60 -3.80
CA THR A 109 8.56 10.78 -5.23
C THR A 109 7.66 12.00 -5.47
N GLY A 110 7.22 12.67 -4.40
CA GLY A 110 6.51 13.94 -4.46
C GLY A 110 6.22 14.51 -3.08
N THR A 111 5.45 15.60 -3.03
CA THR A 111 5.07 16.26 -1.77
C THR A 111 4.20 15.38 -0.87
N TYR A 112 3.50 14.40 -1.45
CA TYR A 112 2.46 13.62 -0.79
C TYR A 112 2.64 12.11 -0.94
N LEU A 113 3.79 11.67 -1.44
CA LEU A 113 4.05 10.28 -1.75
C LEU A 113 5.44 9.87 -1.22
N LEU A 114 5.44 8.87 -0.33
CA LEU A 114 6.62 8.06 -0.05
C LEU A 114 6.49 6.76 -0.84
N TRP A 115 7.57 6.34 -1.46
CA TRP A 115 7.67 5.04 -2.08
C TRP A 115 8.96 4.37 -1.64
N GLY A 116 9.00 3.06 -1.61
CA GLY A 116 10.25 2.35 -1.41
C GLY A 116 10.12 0.85 -1.54
N VAL A 117 11.26 0.19 -1.41
CA VAL A 117 11.39 -1.25 -1.60
C VAL A 117 12.28 -1.88 -0.55
N ARG A 118 12.03 -3.15 -0.24
CA ARG A 118 12.96 -3.99 0.50
C ARG A 118 13.25 -5.25 -0.31
N GLN A 119 14.44 -5.81 -0.15
CA GLN A 119 14.91 -6.94 -0.97
C GLN A 119 14.64 -8.31 -0.33
N ASP A 120 14.47 -8.38 0.99
CA ASP A 120 14.25 -9.65 1.69
C ASP A 120 13.24 -9.49 2.84
N PRO A 121 11.99 -9.99 2.69
CA PRO A 121 11.41 -10.51 1.45
C PRO A 121 11.13 -9.38 0.44
N PRO A 122 11.24 -9.63 -0.89
CA PRO A 122 11.05 -8.61 -1.91
C PRO A 122 9.66 -7.97 -1.87
N GLN A 123 9.58 -6.69 -1.48
CA GLN A 123 8.31 -5.96 -1.38
C GLN A 123 8.47 -4.48 -1.72
N SER A 124 7.39 -3.87 -2.20
CA SER A 124 7.26 -2.42 -2.35
C SER A 124 6.25 -1.85 -1.36
N VAL A 125 6.50 -0.62 -0.93
CA VAL A 125 5.60 0.17 -0.09
C VAL A 125 5.32 1.51 -0.76
N GLU A 126 4.07 1.94 -0.67
CA GLU A 126 3.61 3.23 -1.15
C GLU A 126 2.75 3.87 -0.06
N VAL A 127 3.08 5.12 0.30
CA VAL A 127 2.32 5.91 1.26
C VAL A 127 1.83 7.17 0.57
N LEU A 128 0.53 7.26 0.33
CA LEU A 128 -0.11 8.41 -0.29
C LEU A 128 -0.87 9.23 0.76
N LEU A 129 -0.60 10.54 0.83
CA LEU A 129 -1.30 11.50 1.68
C LEU A 129 -2.08 12.51 0.82
N PRO A 130 -3.33 12.19 0.42
CA PRO A 130 -4.07 13.10 -0.45
C PRO A 130 -4.31 14.45 0.22
N ARG A 131 -4.08 15.52 -0.54
CA ARG A 131 -4.10 16.89 -0.03
C ARG A 131 -5.48 17.23 0.55
N GLY A 132 -5.50 17.66 1.81
CA GLY A 132 -6.73 18.10 2.49
C GLY A 132 -7.69 16.98 2.87
N ALA A 133 -7.31 15.72 2.69
CA ALA A 133 -8.23 14.59 2.79
C ALA A 133 -8.39 14.05 4.22
N GLY A 134 -7.48 14.38 5.14
CA GLY A 134 -7.55 13.90 6.53
C GLY A 134 -7.38 12.38 6.65
N PHE A 135 -6.85 11.72 5.63
CA PHE A 135 -6.52 10.30 5.62
C PHE A 135 -5.22 10.04 4.85
N LEU A 136 -4.62 8.87 5.06
CA LEU A 136 -3.52 8.33 4.27
C LEU A 136 -3.88 6.95 3.73
N PHE A 137 -3.27 6.59 2.61
CA PHE A 137 -3.24 5.22 2.12
C PHE A 137 -1.84 4.66 2.30
N LEU A 138 -1.76 3.51 2.95
CA LEU A 138 -0.55 2.68 2.94
C LEU A 138 -0.85 1.47 2.06
N ARG A 139 -0.04 1.28 1.02
CA ARG A 139 -0.08 0.10 0.17
C ARG A 139 1.23 -0.65 0.30
N VAL A 140 1.15 -1.97 0.43
CA VAL A 140 2.30 -2.86 0.39
C VAL A 140 2.02 -3.91 -0.67
N SER A 141 3.00 -4.22 -1.52
CA SER A 141 2.86 -5.27 -2.52
C SER A 141 4.04 -6.21 -2.46
N ASP A 142 3.78 -7.51 -2.60
CA ASP A 142 4.83 -8.44 -2.99
C ASP A 142 5.32 -8.08 -4.38
N ILE A 143 6.64 -8.09 -4.56
CA ILE A 143 7.27 -7.81 -5.84
C ILE A 143 8.25 -8.92 -6.19
N GLN A 144 8.68 -8.98 -7.44
CA GLN A 144 9.84 -9.81 -7.76
C GLN A 144 11.13 -9.04 -7.48
N PRO A 145 12.22 -9.70 -7.06
CA PRO A 145 13.53 -9.05 -6.87
C PRO A 145 13.97 -8.24 -8.09
N GLN A 146 13.67 -8.75 -9.29
CA GLN A 146 14.00 -8.15 -10.58
C GLN A 146 13.13 -6.91 -10.91
N ALA A 147 11.99 -6.76 -10.24
CA ALA A 147 11.03 -5.68 -10.44
C ALA A 147 11.18 -4.53 -9.43
N ALA A 148 12.14 -4.61 -8.50
CA ALA A 148 12.32 -3.63 -7.43
C ALA A 148 12.44 -2.18 -7.93
N TRP A 149 13.03 -1.96 -9.11
CA TRP A 149 13.17 -0.62 -9.69
C TRP A 149 12.16 -0.32 -10.81
N ALA A 150 11.45 -1.32 -11.32
CA ALA A 150 10.48 -1.16 -12.41
C ALA A 150 9.08 -0.72 -11.94
N GLN A 151 8.84 -0.71 -10.62
CA GLN A 151 7.53 -0.41 -10.02
C GLN A 151 7.40 1.02 -9.47
N ARG A 152 8.32 1.92 -9.82
CA ARG A 152 8.26 3.30 -9.33
C ARG A 152 7.04 4.02 -9.93
N PRO A 153 6.17 4.63 -9.10
CA PRO A 153 5.08 5.46 -9.61
C PRO A 153 5.66 6.69 -10.32
N GLY A 154 5.46 6.77 -11.64
CA GLY A 154 5.88 7.92 -12.46
C GLY A 154 7.00 7.65 -13.47
N ASP A 155 7.62 6.46 -13.47
CA ASP A 155 8.68 6.11 -14.45
C ASP A 155 8.13 5.54 -15.77
N ALA A 156 6.80 5.47 -15.93
CA ALA A 156 6.18 5.29 -17.25
C ALA A 156 6.19 6.62 -18.01
N GLY A 157 7.37 6.97 -18.54
CA GLY A 157 7.57 8.02 -19.54
C GLY A 157 7.49 7.46 -20.95
#